data_AF-A0A940TKH7-F1
#
_entry.id   AF-A0A940TKH7-F1
#
_cell.length_a   1.000
_cell.length_b   1.000
_cell.length_c   1.000
_cell.angle_alpha   90.00
_cell.angle_beta   90.00
_cell.angle_gamma   90.00
#
_symmetry.space_group_name_H-M   'P 1'
#
loop_
_entity.id
_entity.type
_entity.pdbx_description
1 polymer ?
#
loop_
_entity_poly.entity_id
_entity_poly.type
_entity_poly.pdbx_seq_one_letter_code
_entity_poly.pdbx_strand_id
1 'polypeptide(L)'
;MALQGTLKDFSITEIIQLIGQQLKTGVLRIRRGKDLVEIHFVDGMIVHVYSNYRGKKDLIGEILVKAELITQDQLDRVLKVQKESLKYLGEILVELQLLTKDDVLKVISTQIYETIYDLFWWEDGQFNFDLKLVESYKKIPFALSTEQVLLNILRMVDEWSEIEKKIYSPHLVFRKVLGFEEGSSSGLPSQTYLKEKLSSEQELIYNLIDGTRTVQDIIDRSLLGKFNASEILVDLSGMGLIEMAGVRAPGLMQKVSVVNMRQVLTFASYSGVLVFIFLVLVYFKPNFLHHFWDSRIQRADIEAPMHLVHRTELDRIKNALEIYYLEKGQYPPRLEELITAKLLRKSDLFYREGAPYQYELKDGKYLLKH
;
A
#
# COMPACT_ATOMS: atom_id res chain seq x y z
N MET A 1 14.03 -19.84 -25.29
CA MET A 1 13.44 -20.26 -24.01
C MET A 1 14.36 -21.32 -23.42
N ALA A 2 14.77 -21.20 -22.15
CA ALA A 2 15.73 -22.14 -21.55
C ALA A 2 15.17 -22.92 -20.36
N LEU A 3 14.13 -22.42 -19.69
CA LEU A 3 13.46 -23.11 -18.58
C LEU A 3 11.99 -22.72 -18.58
N GLN A 4 11.09 -23.67 -18.33
CA GLN A 4 9.66 -23.41 -18.12
C GLN A 4 9.07 -24.47 -17.20
N GLY A 5 8.02 -24.13 -16.47
CA GLY A 5 7.38 -25.08 -15.55
C GLY A 5 6.30 -24.42 -14.71
N THR A 6 5.95 -25.08 -13.61
CA THR A 6 4.98 -24.58 -12.64
C THR A 6 5.61 -24.42 -11.25
N LEU A 7 5.09 -23.48 -10.46
CA LEU A 7 5.53 -23.27 -9.08
C LEU A 7 5.14 -24.41 -8.13
N LYS A 8 4.26 -25.33 -8.58
CA LYS A 8 3.93 -26.55 -7.84
C LYS A 8 5.04 -27.60 -7.91
N ASP A 9 5.76 -27.62 -9.03
CA ASP A 9 6.82 -28.61 -9.29
C ASP A 9 8.19 -28.10 -8.84
N PHE A 10 8.41 -26.78 -8.89
CA PHE A 10 9.66 -26.12 -8.52
C PHE A 10 9.37 -24.87 -7.71
N SER A 11 9.97 -24.76 -6.53
CA SER A 11 9.80 -23.56 -5.70
C SER A 11 10.50 -22.35 -6.33
N ILE A 12 10.02 -21.14 -6.03
CA ILE A 12 10.64 -19.92 -6.56
C ILE A 12 12.12 -19.78 -6.14
N THR A 13 12.46 -20.26 -4.93
CA THR A 13 13.81 -20.24 -4.41
C THR A 13 14.74 -21.15 -5.20
N GLU A 14 14.30 -22.37 -5.54
CA GLU A 14 15.03 -23.31 -6.41
C GLU A 14 15.30 -22.70 -7.79
N ILE A 15 14.29 -22.05 -8.39
CA ILE A 15 14.41 -21.45 -9.73
C ILE A 15 15.43 -20.30 -9.70
N ILE A 16 15.31 -19.39 -8.73
CA ILE A 16 16.24 -18.26 -8.57
C ILE A 16 17.66 -18.76 -8.29
N GLN A 17 17.81 -19.76 -7.41
CA GLN A 17 19.09 -20.36 -7.07
C GLN A 17 19.75 -21.00 -8.30
N LEU A 18 18.99 -21.75 -9.10
CA LEU A 18 19.48 -22.40 -10.32
C LEU A 18 20.00 -21.37 -11.33
N ILE A 19 19.24 -20.29 -11.57
CA ILE A 19 19.63 -19.20 -12.47
C ILE A 19 20.93 -18.54 -12.00
N GLY A 20 21.02 -18.27 -10.69
CA GLY A 20 22.20 -17.69 -10.06
C GLY A 20 23.44 -18.57 -10.18
N GLN A 21 23.34 -19.84 -9.79
CA GLN A 21 24.45 -20.80 -9.83
C GLN A 21 24.96 -21.06 -11.25
N GLN A 22 24.06 -21.05 -12.24
CA GLN A 22 24.44 -21.24 -13.64
C GLN A 22 24.86 -19.93 -14.34
N LEU A 23 24.96 -18.82 -13.60
CA LEU A 23 25.35 -17.50 -14.11
C LEU A 23 24.56 -17.09 -15.35
N LYS A 24 23.26 -17.38 -15.38
CA LYS A 24 22.43 -17.10 -16.57
C LYS A 24 22.05 -15.63 -16.63
N THR A 25 22.03 -15.10 -17.85
CA THR A 25 21.49 -13.78 -18.20
C THR A 25 20.16 -13.95 -18.92
N GLY A 26 19.12 -13.26 -18.46
CA GLY A 26 17.79 -13.40 -19.01
C GLY A 26 16.70 -12.85 -18.11
N VAL A 27 15.45 -13.14 -18.44
CA VAL A 27 14.30 -12.73 -17.62
C VAL A 27 13.46 -13.93 -17.25
N LEU A 28 13.24 -14.08 -15.94
CA LEU A 28 12.29 -15.00 -15.36
C LEU A 28 10.94 -14.31 -15.28
N ARG A 29 9.92 -14.89 -15.90
CA ARG A 29 8.54 -14.41 -15.82
C ARG A 29 7.72 -15.42 -15.04
N ILE A 30 6.95 -14.95 -14.09
CA ILE A 30 6.05 -15.76 -13.27
C ILE A 30 4.64 -15.19 -13.40
N ARG A 31 3.66 -16.04 -13.73
CA ARG A 31 2.26 -15.65 -13.89
C ARG A 31 1.34 -16.49 -13.01
N ARG A 32 0.45 -15.81 -12.29
CA ARG A 32 -0.65 -16.43 -11.51
C ARG A 32 -1.94 -15.67 -11.79
N GLY A 33 -2.81 -16.23 -12.62
CA GLY A 33 -4.02 -15.54 -13.07
C GLY A 33 -3.71 -14.24 -13.82
N LYS A 34 -4.04 -13.09 -13.21
CA LYS A 34 -3.75 -11.75 -13.76
C LYS A 34 -2.41 -11.19 -13.25
N ASP A 35 -1.85 -11.79 -12.21
CA ASP A 35 -0.62 -11.34 -11.58
C ASP A 35 0.57 -11.82 -12.42
N LEU A 36 1.54 -10.93 -12.62
CA LEU A 36 2.76 -11.11 -13.37
C LEU A 36 3.91 -10.51 -12.56
N VAL A 37 4.98 -11.29 -12.42
CA VAL A 37 6.29 -10.82 -12.00
C VAL A 37 7.32 -11.09 -13.09
N GLU A 38 8.19 -10.13 -13.34
CA GLU A 38 9.40 -10.31 -14.13
C GLU A 38 10.62 -10.04 -13.24
N ILE A 39 11.58 -10.96 -13.21
CA ILE A 39 12.87 -10.81 -12.54
C ILE A 39 13.95 -10.86 -13.60
N HIS A 40 14.78 -9.82 -13.64
CA HIS A 40 15.82 -9.64 -14.64
C HIS A 40 17.18 -10.02 -14.07
N PHE A 41 17.91 -10.86 -14.80
CA PHE A 41 19.20 -11.39 -14.39
C PHE A 41 20.30 -11.02 -15.37
N VAL A 42 21.48 -10.69 -14.84
CA VAL A 42 22.74 -10.53 -15.57
C VAL A 42 23.80 -11.30 -14.81
N ASP A 43 24.44 -12.25 -15.49
CA ASP A 43 25.49 -13.12 -14.95
C ASP A 43 25.08 -13.79 -13.63
N GLY A 44 23.83 -14.26 -13.56
CA GLY A 44 23.24 -14.87 -12.37
C GLY A 44 22.83 -13.89 -11.28
N MET A 45 23.08 -12.60 -11.42
CA MET A 45 22.74 -11.57 -10.43
C MET A 45 21.41 -10.91 -10.77
N ILE A 46 20.64 -10.51 -9.75
CA ILE A 46 19.35 -9.81 -9.93
C ILE A 46 19.63 -8.32 -10.14
N VAL A 47 19.20 -7.79 -11.28
CA VAL A 47 19.41 -6.36 -11.63
C VAL A 47 18.13 -5.54 -11.60
N HIS A 48 16.97 -6.19 -11.74
CA HIS A 48 15.68 -5.50 -11.74
C HIS A 48 14.52 -6.47 -11.47
N VAL A 49 13.43 -5.94 -10.92
CA VAL A 49 12.15 -6.64 -10.79
C VAL A 49 11.00 -5.74 -11.25
N TYR A 50 9.96 -6.37 -11.80
CA TYR A 50 8.70 -5.73 -12.14
C TYR A 50 7.55 -6.62 -11.66
N SER A 51 6.53 -6.02 -11.06
CA SER A 51 5.28 -6.71 -10.71
C SER A 51 4.07 -5.84 -11.02
N ASN A 52 2.96 -6.46 -11.44
CA ASN A 52 1.75 -5.73 -11.85
C ASN A 52 0.59 -5.80 -10.83
N TYR A 53 0.69 -6.65 -9.80
CA TYR A 53 -0.33 -6.82 -8.77
C TYR A 53 -0.13 -5.88 -7.58
N ARG A 54 1.12 -5.44 -7.38
CA ARG A 54 1.45 -4.33 -6.50
C ARG A 54 0.70 -3.11 -7.02
N GLY A 55 -0.19 -2.58 -6.19
CA GLY A 55 -1.04 -1.46 -6.59
C GLY A 55 -0.21 -0.24 -6.95
N LYS A 56 -0.82 0.81 -7.51
CA LYS A 56 -0.11 2.06 -7.83
C LYS A 56 0.78 2.54 -6.67
N LYS A 57 0.34 2.36 -5.43
CA LYS A 57 1.00 2.76 -4.18
C LYS A 57 2.38 2.17 -3.92
N ASP A 58 2.75 1.10 -4.62
CA ASP A 58 4.01 0.37 -4.42
C ASP A 58 4.94 0.52 -5.63
N LEU A 59 4.55 1.34 -6.61
CA LEU A 59 5.43 1.75 -7.70
C LEU A 59 6.55 2.63 -7.13
N ILE A 60 7.75 2.47 -7.67
CA ILE A 60 8.96 3.17 -7.22
C ILE A 60 8.74 4.70 -7.12
N GLY A 61 8.02 5.29 -8.07
CA GLY A 61 7.70 6.71 -8.05
C GLY A 61 6.79 7.12 -6.90
N GLU A 62 5.76 6.31 -6.60
CA GLU A 62 4.82 6.59 -5.52
C GLU A 62 5.47 6.38 -4.15
N ILE A 63 6.36 5.39 -4.02
CA ILE A 63 7.20 5.20 -2.83
C ILE A 63 8.04 6.46 -2.57
N LEU A 64 8.70 6.99 -3.60
CA LEU A 64 9.51 8.21 -3.49
C LEU A 64 8.69 9.44 -3.11
N VAL A 65 7.45 9.55 -3.60
CA VAL A 65 6.53 10.63 -3.21
C VAL A 65 6.09 10.49 -1.76
N LYS A 66 5.75 9.28 -1.31
CA LYS A 66 5.37 9.01 0.09
C LYS A 66 6.52 9.26 1.05
N ALA A 67 7.75 8.96 0.63
CA ALA A 67 8.96 9.26 1.38
C ALA A 67 9.32 10.75 1.39
N GLU A 68 8.52 11.61 0.74
CA GLU A 68 8.74 13.06 0.63
C GLU A 68 10.06 13.43 -0.06
N LEU A 69 10.68 12.48 -0.79
CA LEU A 69 11.92 12.74 -1.52
C LEU A 69 11.68 13.44 -2.85
N ILE A 70 10.51 13.21 -3.46
CA ILE A 70 10.06 13.94 -4.64
C ILE A 70 8.60 14.36 -4.46
N THR A 71 8.21 15.42 -5.16
CA THR A 71 6.82 15.86 -5.26
C THR A 71 6.07 15.09 -6.35
N GLN A 72 4.74 15.06 -6.30
CA GLN A 72 3.92 14.48 -7.37
C GLN A 72 4.20 15.15 -8.73
N ASP A 73 4.39 16.47 -8.75
CA ASP A 73 4.69 17.21 -9.97
C ASP A 73 6.06 16.82 -10.56
N GLN A 74 7.05 16.58 -9.70
CA GLN A 74 8.35 16.06 -10.12
C GLN A 74 8.22 14.64 -10.67
N LEU A 75 7.46 13.76 -10.01
CA LEU A 75 7.20 12.41 -10.51
C LEU A 75 6.52 12.44 -11.89
N ASP A 76 5.49 13.27 -12.06
CA ASP A 76 4.78 13.40 -13.34
C ASP A 76 5.71 13.90 -14.46
N ARG A 77 6.63 14.81 -14.14
CA ARG A 77 7.68 15.26 -15.08
C ARG A 77 8.62 14.12 -15.45
N VAL A 78 9.11 13.37 -14.46
CA VAL A 78 10.01 12.22 -14.68
C VAL A 78 9.32 11.16 -15.54
N LEU A 79 8.05 10.84 -15.27
CA LEU A 79 7.27 9.86 -16.04
C LEU A 79 7.04 10.30 -17.49
N LYS A 80 6.89 11.61 -17.76
CA LYS A 80 6.82 12.12 -19.15
C LYS A 80 8.14 11.89 -19.88
N VAL A 81 9.26 12.25 -19.26
CA VAL A 81 10.61 12.01 -19.81
C VAL A 81 10.85 10.51 -20.00
N GLN A 82 10.37 9.67 -19.09
CA GLN A 82 10.47 8.22 -19.20
C GLN A 82 9.71 7.68 -20.41
N LYS A 83 8.52 8.20 -20.72
CA LYS A 83 7.75 7.78 -21.91
C LYS A 83 8.42 8.19 -23.22
N GLU A 84 9.12 9.31 -23.20
CA GLU A 84 9.83 9.86 -24.37
C GLU A 84 11.25 9.31 -24.51
N SER A 85 11.73 8.55 -23.52
CA SER A 85 13.06 7.93 -23.51
C SER A 85 12.97 6.41 -23.31
N LEU A 86 14.08 5.71 -23.52
CA LEU A 86 14.21 4.28 -23.17
C LEU A 86 14.92 4.09 -21.83
N LYS A 87 14.94 5.13 -20.98
CA LYS A 87 15.68 5.12 -19.71
C LYS A 87 14.81 4.62 -18.57
N TYR A 88 15.45 4.01 -17.58
CA TYR A 88 14.77 3.65 -16.34
C TYR A 88 14.49 4.89 -15.48
N LEU A 89 13.40 4.84 -14.69
CA LEU A 89 12.98 5.96 -13.84
C LEU A 89 14.11 6.45 -12.92
N GLY A 90 14.86 5.52 -12.32
CA GLY A 90 15.99 5.81 -11.44
C GLY A 90 17.11 6.62 -12.12
N GLU A 91 17.43 6.32 -13.39
CA GLU A 91 18.44 7.08 -14.12
C GLU A 91 17.98 8.52 -14.39
N ILE A 92 16.70 8.68 -14.73
CA ILE A 92 16.10 10.00 -14.98
C ILE A 92 16.09 10.83 -13.69
N LEU A 93 15.76 10.21 -12.55
CA LEU A 93 15.76 10.87 -11.24
C LEU A 93 17.15 11.39 -10.86
N VAL A 94 18.20 10.61 -11.12
CA VAL A 94 19.60 11.04 -10.89
C VAL A 94 20.05 12.10 -11.89
N GLU A 95 19.72 11.94 -13.18
CA GLU A 95 20.07 12.91 -14.23
C GLU A 95 19.44 14.29 -13.99
N LEU A 96 18.19 14.32 -13.49
CA LEU A 96 17.49 15.54 -13.12
C LEU A 96 17.90 16.08 -11.74
N GLN A 97 18.88 15.45 -11.08
CA GLN A 97 19.37 15.82 -9.74
C GLN A 97 18.26 15.84 -8.67
N LEU A 98 17.23 15.03 -8.86
CA LEU A 98 16.12 14.90 -7.90
C LEU A 98 16.48 13.96 -6.75
N LEU A 99 17.30 12.94 -7.03
CA LEU A 99 17.77 11.96 -6.06
C LEU A 99 19.25 11.66 -6.26
N THR A 100 19.91 11.22 -5.21
CA THR A 100 21.26 10.65 -5.33
C THR A 100 21.19 9.23 -5.89
N LYS A 101 22.34 8.72 -6.35
CA LYS A 101 22.46 7.32 -6.78
C LYS A 101 22.10 6.38 -5.62
N ASP A 102 22.59 6.67 -4.43
CA ASP A 102 22.40 5.81 -3.25
C ASP A 102 20.92 5.73 -2.85
N ASP A 103 20.16 6.83 -2.95
CA ASP A 103 18.72 6.82 -2.69
C ASP A 103 17.99 5.90 -3.68
N VAL A 104 18.30 6.02 -4.97
CA VAL A 104 17.70 5.16 -6.01
C VAL A 104 18.06 3.70 -5.78
N LEU A 105 19.32 3.40 -5.44
CA LEU A 105 19.79 2.04 -5.16
C LEU A 105 19.05 1.43 -3.96
N LYS A 106 18.85 2.19 -2.88
CA LYS A 106 18.07 1.74 -1.73
C LYS A 106 16.65 1.34 -2.13
N VAL A 107 15.95 2.19 -2.89
CA VAL A 107 14.57 1.88 -3.29
C VAL A 107 14.50 0.66 -4.22
N ILE A 108 15.42 0.55 -5.19
CA ILE A 108 15.48 -0.63 -6.07
C ILE A 108 15.74 -1.91 -5.26
N SER A 109 16.69 -1.86 -4.32
CA SER A 109 17.00 -2.98 -3.42
C SER A 109 15.77 -3.41 -2.62
N THR A 110 15.12 -2.47 -1.94
CA THR A 110 13.88 -2.71 -1.19
C THR A 110 12.80 -3.35 -2.08
N GLN A 111 12.59 -2.82 -3.28
CA GLN A 111 11.61 -3.37 -4.21
C GLN A 111 11.91 -4.83 -4.59
N ILE A 112 13.18 -5.19 -4.77
CA ILE A 112 13.59 -6.56 -5.08
C ILE A 112 13.28 -7.49 -3.90
N TYR A 113 13.73 -7.13 -2.70
CA TYR A 113 13.49 -7.93 -1.50
C TYR A 113 12.00 -8.15 -1.27
N GLU A 114 11.20 -7.09 -1.32
CA GLU A 114 9.77 -7.25 -1.05
C GLU A 114 9.05 -8.01 -2.18
N THR A 115 9.43 -7.82 -3.45
CA THR A 115 8.82 -8.57 -4.56
C THR A 115 9.12 -10.07 -4.47
N ILE A 116 10.34 -10.42 -4.09
CA ILE A 116 10.75 -11.84 -3.94
C ILE A 116 10.14 -12.43 -2.68
N TYR A 117 10.02 -11.65 -1.60
CA TYR A 117 9.27 -12.03 -0.41
C TYR A 117 7.81 -12.35 -0.74
N ASP A 118 7.13 -11.50 -1.53
CA ASP A 118 5.75 -11.77 -1.95
C ASP A 118 5.64 -13.05 -2.79
N LEU A 119 6.60 -13.26 -3.70
CA LEU A 119 6.67 -14.47 -4.53
C LEU A 119 6.94 -15.74 -3.73
N PHE A 120 7.64 -15.65 -2.59
CA PHE A 120 7.90 -16.79 -1.72
C PHE A 120 6.60 -17.47 -1.28
N TRP A 121 5.54 -16.70 -1.07
CA TRP A 121 4.21 -17.18 -0.66
C TRP A 121 3.33 -17.65 -1.82
N TRP A 122 3.83 -17.68 -3.05
CA TRP A 122 3.06 -18.19 -4.19
C TRP A 122 3.15 -19.71 -4.25
N GLU A 123 2.06 -20.39 -3.91
CA GLU A 123 1.94 -21.85 -3.99
C GLU A 123 1.69 -22.37 -5.41
N ASP A 124 1.25 -21.50 -6.33
CA ASP A 124 0.95 -21.84 -7.70
C ASP A 124 1.28 -20.71 -8.70
N GLY A 125 1.47 -21.10 -9.96
CA GLY A 125 1.82 -20.19 -11.03
C GLY A 125 2.58 -20.91 -12.14
N GLN A 126 2.60 -20.30 -13.33
CA GLN A 126 3.43 -20.73 -14.44
C GLN A 126 4.65 -19.83 -14.53
N PHE A 127 5.82 -20.41 -14.77
CA PHE A 127 7.03 -19.64 -14.97
C PHE A 127 7.71 -19.99 -16.30
N ASN A 128 8.41 -19.01 -16.86
CA ASN A 128 9.28 -19.17 -18.01
C ASN A 128 10.52 -18.29 -17.89
N PHE A 129 11.68 -18.84 -18.21
CA PHE A 129 12.95 -18.12 -18.28
C PHE A 129 13.41 -17.98 -19.72
N ASP A 130 13.54 -16.73 -20.15
CA ASP A 130 13.99 -16.37 -21.49
C ASP A 130 15.41 -15.83 -21.44
N LEU A 131 16.33 -16.56 -22.08
CA LEU A 131 17.68 -16.07 -22.37
C LEU A 131 17.58 -14.93 -23.38
N LYS A 132 17.73 -13.70 -22.88
CA LYS A 132 17.75 -12.48 -23.69
C LYS A 132 18.74 -11.50 -23.08
N LEU A 133 19.25 -10.60 -23.90
CA LEU A 133 20.04 -9.49 -23.39
C LEU A 133 19.16 -8.64 -22.48
N VAL A 134 19.64 -8.44 -21.26
CA VAL A 134 19.01 -7.58 -20.28
C VAL A 134 19.78 -6.27 -20.27
N GLU A 135 19.10 -5.18 -20.60
CA GLU A 135 19.68 -3.85 -20.45
C GLU A 135 19.77 -3.53 -18.95
N SER A 136 20.98 -3.53 -18.42
CA SER A 136 21.25 -3.01 -17.07
C SER A 136 21.29 -1.47 -17.10
N TYR A 137 21.04 -0.87 -15.94
CA TYR A 137 21.22 0.57 -15.68
C TYR A 137 22.66 0.97 -16.05
N LYS A 138 22.86 1.59 -17.22
CA LYS A 138 24.20 1.92 -17.72
C LYS A 138 24.89 2.96 -16.83
N LYS A 139 24.13 3.81 -16.16
CA LYS A 139 24.66 4.92 -15.34
C LYS A 139 24.69 4.64 -13.83
N ILE A 140 23.97 3.62 -13.39
CA ILE A 140 23.85 3.22 -11.98
C ILE A 140 24.00 1.70 -11.92
N PRO A 141 25.24 1.17 -11.99
CA PRO A 141 25.45 -0.28 -11.96
C PRO A 141 24.90 -0.83 -10.64
N PHE A 142 23.97 -1.76 -10.75
CA PHE A 142 23.30 -2.39 -9.62
C PHE A 142 23.07 -3.86 -9.91
N ALA A 143 23.43 -4.70 -8.95
CA ALA A 143 23.27 -6.14 -9.02
C ALA A 143 23.23 -6.69 -7.59
N LEU A 144 22.23 -7.51 -7.29
CA LEU A 144 22.14 -8.24 -6.03
C LEU A 144 22.45 -9.72 -6.27
N SER A 145 23.22 -10.30 -5.34
CA SER A 145 23.46 -11.74 -5.35
C SER A 145 22.16 -12.47 -5.06
N THR A 146 21.84 -13.47 -5.88
CA THR A 146 20.69 -14.35 -5.65
C THR A 146 20.80 -15.06 -4.30
N GLU A 147 22.00 -15.48 -3.92
CA GLU A 147 22.24 -16.15 -2.65
C GLU A 147 21.96 -15.21 -1.46
N GLN A 148 22.51 -14.00 -1.49
CA GLN A 148 22.27 -13.01 -0.42
C GLN A 148 20.79 -12.63 -0.34
N VAL A 149 20.12 -12.50 -1.48
CA VAL A 149 18.68 -12.23 -1.51
C VAL A 149 17.93 -13.39 -0.87
N LEU A 150 18.15 -14.62 -1.32
CA LEU A 150 17.44 -15.80 -0.81
C LEU A 150 17.68 -16.04 0.69
N LEU A 151 18.92 -15.89 1.17
CA LEU A 151 19.23 -16.00 2.61
C LEU A 151 18.47 -14.98 3.45
N ASN A 152 18.40 -13.73 2.97
CA ASN A 152 17.60 -12.70 3.64
C ASN A 152 16.10 -13.03 3.60
N ILE A 153 15.56 -13.50 2.47
CA ILE A 153 14.14 -13.87 2.39
C ILE A 153 13.80 -15.00 3.37
N LEU A 154 14.66 -16.00 3.50
CA LEU A 154 14.46 -17.10 4.46
C LEU A 154 14.48 -16.59 5.91
N ARG A 155 15.48 -15.75 6.26
CA ARG A 155 15.54 -15.05 7.54
C ARG A 155 14.25 -14.28 7.82
N MET A 156 13.78 -13.53 6.82
CA MET A 156 12.57 -12.72 6.92
C MET A 156 11.34 -13.60 7.19
N VAL A 157 11.21 -14.73 6.51
CA VAL A 157 10.08 -15.66 6.69
C VAL A 157 10.07 -16.24 8.11
N ASP A 158 11.24 -16.65 8.62
CA ASP A 158 11.37 -17.24 9.94
C ASP A 158 11.10 -16.22 11.06
N GLU A 159 11.67 -15.02 10.94
CA GLU A 159 11.61 -13.98 11.98
C GLU A 159 10.32 -13.15 11.96
N TRP A 160 9.59 -13.13 10.83
CA TRP A 160 8.36 -12.33 10.69
C TRP A 160 7.35 -12.62 11.79
N SER A 161 7.24 -13.88 12.21
CA SER A 161 6.28 -14.33 13.22
C SER A 161 6.50 -13.65 14.59
N GLU A 162 7.74 -13.40 14.99
CA GLU A 162 8.07 -12.72 16.25
C GLU A 162 7.91 -11.21 16.14
N ILE A 163 8.22 -10.64 14.96
CA ILE A 163 8.02 -9.22 14.68
C ILE A 163 6.54 -8.86 14.70
N GLU A 164 5.70 -9.67 14.05
CA GLU A 164 4.25 -9.43 13.93
C GLU A 164 3.53 -9.47 15.29
N LYS A 165 4.00 -10.27 16.25
CA LYS A 165 3.48 -10.26 17.63
C LYS A 165 3.65 -8.90 18.32
N LYS A 166 4.75 -8.20 18.02
CA LYS A 166 5.06 -6.88 18.60
C LYS A 166 4.48 -5.74 17.75
N ILE A 167 4.51 -5.88 16.43
CA ILE A 167 4.01 -4.93 15.44
C ILE A 167 2.72 -5.48 14.81
N TYR A 168 1.69 -5.67 15.63
CA TYR A 168 0.44 -6.31 15.22
C TYR A 168 -0.48 -5.41 14.36
N SER A 169 -0.13 -4.14 14.19
CA SER A 169 -0.91 -3.22 13.36
C SER A 169 -0.03 -2.17 12.67
N PRO A 170 -0.28 -1.86 11.37
CA PRO A 170 0.40 -0.77 10.68
C PRO A 170 0.09 0.61 11.28
N HIS A 171 -0.93 0.69 12.12
CA HIS A 171 -1.41 1.90 12.77
C HIS A 171 -0.84 2.11 14.17
N LEU A 172 0.07 1.25 14.61
CA LEU A 172 0.78 1.44 15.87
C LEU A 172 1.58 2.74 15.82
N VAL A 173 1.65 3.40 16.97
CA VAL A 173 2.43 4.61 17.17
C VAL A 173 3.42 4.34 18.29
N PHE A 174 4.68 4.69 18.03
CA PHE A 174 5.75 4.66 19.01
C PHE A 174 6.06 6.07 19.47
N ARG A 175 6.50 6.20 20.72
CA ARG A 175 7.09 7.44 21.25
C ARG A 175 8.47 7.15 21.83
N LYS A 176 9.32 8.15 21.82
CA LYS A 176 10.64 8.10 22.46
C LYS A 176 10.46 8.09 23.97
N VAL A 177 11.21 7.26 24.67
CA VAL A 177 11.18 7.20 26.14
C VAL A 177 11.94 8.40 26.68
N LEU A 178 11.21 9.37 27.24
CA LEU A 178 11.77 10.52 27.95
C LEU A 178 12.25 10.04 29.32
N GLY A 179 13.56 9.86 29.44
CA GLY A 179 14.20 9.29 30.64
C GLY A 179 15.68 8.96 30.43
N PHE A 180 16.12 8.82 29.18
CA PHE A 180 17.53 8.89 28.80
C PHE A 180 18.07 10.33 28.77
N GLU A 181 17.20 11.36 28.84
CA GLU A 181 17.59 12.78 28.73
C GLU A 181 17.68 13.53 30.07
N GLU A 182 17.11 13.03 31.18
CA GLU A 182 16.98 13.84 32.42
C GLU A 182 17.76 13.30 33.64
N GLY A 183 18.59 12.27 33.48
CA GLY A 183 19.34 11.63 34.57
C GLY A 183 20.80 12.04 34.74
N SER A 184 21.31 13.06 34.04
CA SER A 184 22.72 13.46 34.14
C SER A 184 22.85 14.97 34.18
N SER A 185 23.06 15.49 35.39
CA SER A 185 23.58 16.84 35.63
C SER A 185 25.05 16.94 35.19
N SER A 186 25.32 16.71 33.91
CA SER A 186 26.51 17.03 33.13
C SER A 186 26.45 16.23 31.82
N GLY A 187 25.91 16.86 30.77
CA GLY A 187 25.85 16.30 29.42
C GLY A 187 24.51 15.65 29.11
N LEU A 188 23.81 16.22 28.14
CA LEU A 188 22.83 15.46 27.34
C LEU A 188 23.45 14.11 26.95
N PRO A 189 22.68 13.03 26.71
CA PRO A 189 23.17 12.02 25.78
C PRO A 189 23.36 12.75 24.46
N SER A 190 24.58 13.23 24.20
CA SER A 190 24.87 13.95 22.98
C SER A 190 24.44 13.05 21.83
N GLN A 191 23.87 13.64 20.77
CA GLN A 191 23.54 12.90 19.54
C GLN A 191 24.71 11.99 19.10
N THR A 192 25.94 12.33 19.49
CA THR A 192 27.16 11.53 19.49
C THR A 192 27.06 10.12 20.12
N TYR A 193 26.51 9.94 21.33
CA TYR A 193 26.38 8.61 21.97
C TYR A 193 25.40 7.69 21.26
N LEU A 194 24.30 8.25 20.72
CA LEU A 194 23.36 7.46 19.91
C LEU A 194 23.97 7.11 18.55
N LYS A 195 24.74 8.03 17.94
CA LYS A 195 25.48 7.81 16.70
C LYS A 195 26.57 6.74 16.79
N GLU A 196 27.19 6.57 17.96
CA GLU A 196 28.23 5.55 18.16
C GLU A 196 27.66 4.14 18.35
N LYS A 197 26.39 4.02 18.77
CA LYS A 197 25.78 2.73 19.13
C LYS A 197 24.75 2.23 18.12
N LEU A 198 24.10 3.13 17.37
CA LEU A 198 23.07 2.80 16.40
C LEU A 198 23.66 2.71 14.99
N SER A 199 23.15 1.76 14.20
CA SER A 199 23.40 1.77 12.76
C SER A 199 22.74 3.00 12.11
N SER A 200 23.19 3.37 10.91
CA SER A 200 22.59 4.50 10.16
C SER A 200 21.09 4.32 9.89
N GLU A 201 20.63 3.07 9.75
CA GLU A 201 19.21 2.73 9.55
C GLU A 201 18.40 2.83 10.85
N GLN A 202 19.00 2.41 11.97
CA GLN A 202 18.40 2.56 13.30
C GLN A 202 18.27 4.03 13.69
N GLU A 203 19.29 4.85 13.41
CA GLU A 203 19.24 6.30 13.62
C GLU A 203 18.14 6.96 12.76
N LEU A 204 18.00 6.55 11.49
CA LEU A 204 16.95 7.04 10.61
C LEU A 204 15.55 6.76 11.18
N ILE A 205 15.26 5.50 11.54
CA ILE A 205 13.96 5.12 12.11
C ILE A 205 13.72 5.85 13.42
N TYR A 206 14.72 5.90 14.31
CA TYR A 206 14.61 6.63 15.58
C TYR A 206 14.26 8.11 15.36
N ASN A 207 14.87 8.76 14.37
CA ASN A 207 14.58 10.16 14.04
C ASN A 207 13.17 10.38 13.46
N LEU A 208 12.61 9.39 12.75
CA LEU A 208 11.24 9.47 12.23
C LEU A 208 10.16 9.35 13.33
N ILE A 209 10.49 8.78 14.50
CA ILE A 209 9.56 8.59 15.61
C ILE A 209 9.33 9.93 16.33
N ASP A 210 8.08 10.39 16.28
CA ASP A 210 7.64 11.67 16.86
C ASP A 210 6.45 11.53 17.84
N GLY A 211 6.02 10.30 18.14
CA GLY A 211 4.85 10.05 18.98
C GLY A 211 3.49 10.20 18.27
N THR A 212 3.47 10.48 16.96
CA THR A 212 2.24 10.69 16.19
C THR A 212 2.18 9.91 14.88
N ARG A 213 3.34 9.64 14.26
CA ARG A 213 3.45 8.83 13.04
C ARG A 213 3.13 7.38 13.32
N THR A 214 2.37 6.78 12.41
CA THR A 214 2.09 5.35 12.45
C THR A 214 3.30 4.55 11.96
N VAL A 215 3.35 3.26 12.29
CA VAL A 215 4.34 2.33 11.74
C VAL A 215 4.32 2.37 10.21
N GLN A 216 3.14 2.45 9.58
CA GLN A 216 3.05 2.60 8.13
C GLN A 216 3.73 3.87 7.62
N ASP A 217 3.55 5.00 8.31
CA ASP A 217 4.20 6.26 7.92
C ASP A 217 5.72 6.16 8.06
N ILE A 218 6.21 5.46 9.08
CA ILE A 218 7.64 5.23 9.30
C ILE A 218 8.21 4.31 8.20
N ILE A 219 7.52 3.22 7.87
CA ILE A 219 7.90 2.32 6.76
C ILE A 219 7.98 3.12 5.46
N ASP A 220 6.92 3.88 5.14
CA ASP A 220 6.82 4.65 3.90
C ASP A 220 7.92 5.74 3.80
N ARG A 221 8.31 6.36 4.93
CA ARG A 221 9.35 7.42 4.97
C ARG A 221 10.78 6.90 5.04
N SER A 222 11.01 5.71 5.56
CA SER A 222 12.36 5.18 5.78
C SER A 222 13.00 4.58 4.54
N LEU A 223 12.20 4.17 3.55
CA LEU A 223 12.63 3.40 2.36
C LEU A 223 13.26 2.03 2.65
N LEU A 224 13.22 1.56 3.91
CA LEU A 224 13.83 0.29 4.31
C LEU A 224 12.95 -0.93 4.01
N GLY A 225 11.68 -0.69 3.64
CA GLY A 225 10.68 -1.72 3.44
C GLY A 225 10.04 -2.20 4.75
N LYS A 226 8.94 -2.94 4.62
CA LYS A 226 8.12 -3.35 5.77
C LYS A 226 8.91 -4.14 6.83
N PHE A 227 9.70 -5.11 6.37
CA PHE A 227 10.43 -6.01 7.27
C PHE A 227 11.50 -5.27 8.08
N ASN A 228 12.50 -4.68 7.41
CA ASN A 228 13.63 -4.03 8.07
C ASN A 228 13.18 -2.88 8.99
N ALA A 229 12.21 -2.07 8.57
CA ALA A 229 11.68 -1.00 9.42
C ALA A 229 10.98 -1.55 10.68
N SER A 230 10.22 -2.65 10.55
CA SER A 230 9.55 -3.28 11.70
C SER A 230 10.53 -3.97 12.64
N GLU A 231 11.56 -4.63 12.10
CA GLU A 231 12.67 -5.21 12.86
C GLU A 231 13.39 -4.13 13.69
N ILE A 232 13.78 -3.03 13.06
CA ILE A 232 14.45 -1.91 13.75
C ILE A 232 13.55 -1.32 14.84
N LEU A 233 12.24 -1.18 14.61
CA LEU A 233 11.31 -0.71 15.64
C LEU A 233 11.27 -1.67 16.84
N VAL A 234 11.27 -2.98 16.59
CA VAL A 234 11.32 -4.00 17.64
C VAL A 234 12.64 -3.93 18.41
N ASP A 235 13.76 -3.76 17.72
CA ASP A 235 15.09 -3.64 18.33
C ASP A 235 15.21 -2.40 19.20
N LEU A 236 14.81 -1.23 18.68
CA LEU A 236 14.80 0.03 19.42
C LEU A 236 13.91 -0.05 20.66
N SER A 237 12.78 -0.77 20.57
CA SER A 237 11.90 -1.00 21.71
C SER A 237 12.54 -1.96 22.72
N GLY A 238 13.20 -3.02 22.26
CA GLY A 238 13.96 -3.95 23.10
C GLY A 238 15.15 -3.29 23.82
N MET A 239 15.76 -2.27 23.20
CA MET A 239 16.79 -1.43 23.82
C MET A 239 16.22 -0.41 24.83
N GLY A 240 14.89 -0.28 24.94
CA GLY A 240 14.22 0.69 25.80
C GLY A 240 14.31 2.15 25.30
N LEU A 241 14.65 2.37 24.04
CA LEU A 241 14.75 3.72 23.45
C LEU A 241 13.37 4.27 23.03
N ILE A 242 12.44 3.37 22.71
CA ILE A 242 11.08 3.69 22.30
C ILE A 242 10.07 2.77 22.98
N GLU A 243 8.85 3.26 23.15
CA GLU A 243 7.74 2.51 23.70
C GLU A 243 6.47 2.69 22.88
N MET A 244 5.56 1.71 22.97
CA MET A 244 4.27 1.76 22.30
C MET A 244 3.39 2.83 22.95
N ALA A 245 3.00 3.84 22.16
CA ALA A 245 2.12 4.92 22.60
C ALA A 245 0.64 4.61 22.38
N GLY A 246 0.32 3.72 21.44
CA GLY A 246 -1.06 3.26 21.15
C GLY A 246 -1.28 2.93 19.68
N VAL A 247 -2.55 2.83 19.28
CA VAL A 247 -2.97 2.63 17.88
C VAL A 247 -3.68 3.88 17.38
N ARG A 248 -3.21 4.45 16.27
CA ARG A 248 -3.86 5.58 15.60
C ARG A 248 -4.51 5.08 14.32
N ALA A 249 -5.80 4.76 14.41
CA ALA A 249 -6.58 4.47 13.21
C ALA A 249 -6.46 5.65 12.23
N PRO A 250 -6.27 5.39 10.93
CA PRO A 250 -6.27 6.45 9.94
C PRO A 250 -7.63 7.13 10.07
N GLY A 251 -7.63 8.43 10.38
CA GLY A 251 -8.86 9.20 10.30
C GLY A 251 -9.45 8.95 8.91
N LEU A 252 -10.76 8.72 8.83
CA LEU A 252 -11.54 8.60 7.59
C LEU A 252 -11.50 9.88 6.73
N MET A 253 -10.40 10.64 6.74
CA MET A 253 -10.10 11.63 5.73
C MET A 253 -9.58 10.89 4.51
N GLN A 254 -10.52 10.36 3.75
CA GLN A 254 -10.36 10.13 2.33
C GLN A 254 -9.59 11.33 1.77
N LYS A 255 -8.38 11.11 1.27
CA LYS A 255 -7.60 12.11 0.54
C LYS A 255 -8.47 12.52 -0.64
N VAL A 256 -9.31 13.53 -0.47
CA VAL A 256 -10.16 14.06 -1.55
C VAL A 256 -9.15 14.50 -2.59
N SER A 257 -9.10 13.78 -3.71
CA SER A 257 -8.33 14.20 -4.86
C SER A 257 -8.72 15.64 -5.14
N VAL A 258 -7.76 16.56 -4.98
CA VAL A 258 -7.91 17.97 -5.33
C VAL A 258 -8.61 18.04 -6.67
N VAL A 259 -9.88 18.45 -6.64
CA VAL A 259 -10.72 18.46 -7.84
C VAL A 259 -10.02 19.37 -8.83
N ASN A 260 -9.64 18.82 -9.98
CA ASN A 260 -8.87 19.53 -10.98
C ASN A 260 -9.67 20.77 -11.43
N MET A 261 -9.18 21.97 -11.12
CA MET A 261 -9.94 23.22 -11.27
C MET A 261 -10.41 23.46 -12.72
N ARG A 262 -9.70 22.89 -13.70
CA ARG A 262 -10.12 22.85 -15.11
C ARG A 262 -11.39 22.02 -15.34
N GLN A 263 -11.56 20.90 -14.65
CA GLN A 263 -12.77 20.08 -14.76
C GLN A 263 -13.98 20.80 -14.13
N VAL A 264 -13.78 21.50 -13.01
CA VAL A 264 -14.83 22.34 -12.40
C VAL A 264 -15.30 23.43 -13.37
N LEU A 265 -14.36 24.11 -14.06
CA LEU A 265 -14.70 25.09 -15.08
C LEU A 265 -15.48 24.47 -16.25
N THR A 266 -15.12 23.26 -16.71
CA THR A 266 -15.90 22.59 -17.76
C THR A 266 -17.32 22.26 -17.30
N PHE A 267 -17.50 21.75 -16.07
CA PHE A 267 -18.84 21.50 -15.53
C PHE A 267 -19.66 22.78 -15.37
N ALA A 268 -19.02 23.87 -14.94
CA ALA A 268 -19.65 25.20 -14.85
C ALA A 268 -20.07 25.75 -16.22
N SER A 269 -19.27 25.49 -17.26
CA SER A 269 -19.62 25.90 -18.63
C SER A 269 -20.81 25.11 -19.18
N TYR A 270 -20.87 23.79 -18.95
CA TYR A 270 -22.00 22.96 -19.37
C TYR A 270 -23.28 23.29 -18.60
N SER A 271 -23.19 23.58 -17.31
CA SER A 271 -24.36 24.01 -16.53
C SER A 271 -24.89 25.37 -16.99
N GLY A 272 -24.02 26.30 -17.35
CA GLY A 272 -24.41 27.57 -17.97
C GLY A 272 -25.16 27.39 -19.30
N VAL A 273 -24.68 26.49 -20.17
CA VAL A 273 -25.35 26.18 -21.44
C VAL A 273 -26.71 25.51 -21.21
N LEU A 274 -26.82 24.59 -20.25
CA LEU A 274 -28.09 23.95 -19.89
C LEU A 274 -29.13 24.95 -19.37
N VAL A 275 -28.71 25.88 -18.51
CA VAL A 275 -29.59 26.95 -18.01
C VAL A 275 -30.01 27.89 -19.14
N PHE A 276 -29.11 28.21 -20.06
CA PHE A 276 -29.45 29.03 -21.23
C PHE A 276 -30.46 28.33 -22.15
N ILE A 277 -30.27 27.03 -22.44
CA ILE A 277 -31.22 26.23 -23.22
C ILE A 277 -32.59 26.18 -22.52
N PHE A 278 -32.59 26.01 -21.19
CA PHE A 278 -33.81 26.02 -20.39
C PHE A 278 -34.54 27.37 -20.48
N LEU A 279 -33.81 28.49 -20.35
CA LEU A 279 -34.38 29.83 -20.48
C LEU A 279 -34.94 30.11 -21.88
N VAL A 280 -34.25 29.66 -22.93
CA VAL A 280 -34.72 29.77 -24.32
C VAL A 280 -36.00 28.94 -24.52
N LEU A 281 -36.06 27.72 -23.97
CA LEU A 281 -37.26 26.87 -24.02
C LEU A 281 -38.45 27.50 -23.30
N VAL A 282 -38.22 28.12 -22.13
CA VAL A 282 -39.26 28.84 -21.37
C VAL A 282 -39.73 30.07 -22.14
N TYR A 283 -38.84 30.81 -22.81
CA TYR A 283 -39.18 32.00 -23.58
C TYR A 283 -40.01 31.67 -24.83
N PHE A 284 -39.62 30.65 -25.59
CA PHE A 284 -40.32 30.28 -26.84
C PHE A 284 -41.60 29.46 -26.61
N LYS A 285 -41.72 28.77 -25.47
CA LYS A 285 -42.92 28.03 -25.10
C LYS A 285 -43.28 28.31 -23.64
N PRO A 286 -44.10 29.34 -23.35
CA PRO A 286 -44.49 29.67 -21.97
C PRO A 286 -45.26 28.54 -21.26
N ASN A 287 -45.90 27.62 -22.01
CA ASN A 287 -46.54 26.43 -21.45
C ASN A 287 -45.57 25.28 -21.11
N PHE A 288 -44.26 25.41 -21.38
CA PHE A 288 -43.25 24.39 -21.03
C PHE A 288 -43.15 24.15 -19.52
N LEU A 289 -43.34 25.21 -18.71
CA LEU A 289 -43.39 25.12 -17.25
C LEU A 289 -44.54 24.22 -16.76
N HIS A 290 -45.67 24.16 -17.47
CA HIS A 290 -46.75 23.24 -17.15
C HIS A 290 -46.38 21.78 -17.46
N HIS A 291 -45.61 21.49 -18.50
CA HIS A 291 -45.08 20.13 -18.70
C HIS A 291 -44.06 19.71 -17.62
N PHE A 292 -43.31 20.66 -17.07
CA PHE A 292 -42.36 20.40 -15.96
C PHE A 292 -43.05 20.20 -14.61
N TRP A 293 -44.21 20.82 -14.41
CA TRP A 293 -45.02 20.67 -13.19
C TRP A 293 -46.03 19.51 -13.26
N ASP A 294 -46.52 19.17 -14.46
CA ASP A 294 -47.47 18.08 -14.69
C ASP A 294 -46.79 16.76 -15.08
N SER A 295 -45.46 16.78 -15.27
CA SER A 295 -44.67 15.58 -15.09
C SER A 295 -44.71 15.21 -13.62
N ARG A 296 -45.73 14.43 -13.23
CA ARG A 296 -45.53 13.41 -12.19
C ARG A 296 -44.30 12.66 -12.63
N ILE A 297 -43.15 13.01 -12.05
CA ILE A 297 -41.99 12.15 -11.99
C ILE A 297 -42.49 10.96 -11.16
N GLN A 298 -43.21 10.05 -11.82
CA GLN A 298 -43.20 8.65 -11.46
C GLN A 298 -41.71 8.38 -11.31
N ARG A 299 -41.29 8.06 -10.07
CA ARG A 299 -39.91 7.71 -9.75
C ARG A 299 -39.44 6.79 -10.87
N ALA A 300 -38.68 7.32 -11.81
CA ALA A 300 -37.80 6.49 -12.58
C ALA A 300 -36.86 6.00 -11.49
N ASP A 301 -37.04 4.74 -11.08
CA ASP A 301 -36.03 4.02 -10.34
C ASP A 301 -34.77 4.10 -11.21
N ILE A 302 -34.00 5.15 -10.98
CA ILE A 302 -32.59 5.15 -11.30
C ILE A 302 -32.07 4.10 -10.33
N GLU A 303 -32.03 2.85 -10.78
CA GLU A 303 -31.23 1.81 -10.16
C GLU A 303 -29.79 2.34 -10.20
N ALA A 304 -29.41 3.07 -9.14
CA ALA A 304 -28.03 3.29 -8.82
C ALA A 304 -27.38 1.90 -8.85
N PRO A 305 -26.25 1.71 -9.55
CA PRO A 305 -25.67 0.39 -9.79
C PRO A 305 -25.62 -0.41 -8.48
N MET A 306 -26.57 -1.35 -8.32
CA MET A 306 -26.90 -1.99 -7.03
C MET A 306 -25.73 -2.78 -6.42
N HIS A 307 -24.69 -3.01 -7.21
CA HIS A 307 -23.44 -3.64 -6.82
C HIS A 307 -22.55 -2.74 -5.93
N LEU A 308 -22.70 -1.41 -5.99
CA LEU A 308 -21.91 -0.48 -5.16
C LEU A 308 -22.54 -0.21 -3.79
N VAL A 309 -23.86 -0.14 -3.71
CA VAL A 309 -24.57 0.12 -2.44
C VAL A 309 -24.50 -1.11 -1.51
N HIS A 310 -24.57 -2.32 -2.07
CA HIS A 310 -24.55 -3.56 -1.29
C HIS A 310 -23.24 -3.78 -0.52
N ARG A 311 -22.08 -3.44 -1.11
CA ARG A 311 -20.78 -3.53 -0.41
C ARG A 311 -20.74 -2.59 0.79
N THR A 312 -21.24 -1.36 0.62
CA THR A 312 -21.18 -0.36 1.68
C THR A 312 -22.05 -0.67 2.90
N GLU A 313 -23.15 -1.40 2.75
CA GLU A 313 -24.03 -1.79 3.86
C GLU A 313 -23.46 -2.97 4.65
N LEU A 314 -22.97 -3.99 3.95
CA LEU A 314 -22.36 -5.17 4.57
C LEU A 314 -21.04 -4.80 5.28
N ASP A 315 -20.24 -3.91 4.68
CA ASP A 315 -19.00 -3.42 5.30
C ASP A 315 -19.29 -2.59 6.57
N ARG A 316 -20.43 -1.88 6.65
CA ARG A 316 -20.84 -1.20 7.88
C ARG A 316 -21.12 -2.16 9.03
N ILE A 317 -21.82 -3.27 8.76
CA ILE A 317 -22.11 -4.29 9.79
C ILE A 317 -20.82 -4.96 10.25
N LYS A 318 -19.92 -5.31 9.30
CA LYS A 318 -18.61 -5.87 9.65
C LYS A 318 -17.78 -4.92 10.51
N ASN A 319 -17.68 -3.65 10.11
CA ASN A 319 -16.95 -2.66 10.89
C ASN A 319 -17.55 -2.47 12.30
N ALA A 320 -18.88 -2.49 12.43
CA ALA A 320 -19.54 -2.41 13.73
C ALA A 320 -19.25 -3.64 14.61
N LEU A 321 -19.20 -4.85 14.03
CA LEU A 321 -18.80 -6.08 14.74
C LEU A 321 -17.37 -6.01 15.24
N GLU A 322 -16.44 -5.54 14.40
CA GLU A 322 -15.03 -5.34 14.78
C GLU A 322 -14.90 -4.31 15.92
N ILE A 323 -15.60 -3.17 15.83
CA ILE A 323 -15.58 -2.15 16.89
C ILE A 323 -16.11 -2.73 18.21
N TYR A 324 -17.20 -3.51 18.17
CA TYR A 324 -17.75 -4.16 19.36
C TYR A 324 -16.77 -5.18 19.96
N TYR A 325 -16.10 -5.99 19.13
CA TYR A 325 -15.08 -6.94 19.57
C TYR A 325 -13.89 -6.23 20.23
N LEU A 326 -13.42 -5.12 19.65
CA LEU A 326 -12.34 -4.33 20.22
C LEU A 326 -12.71 -3.68 21.57
N GLU A 327 -13.97 -3.30 21.76
CA GLU A 327 -14.43 -2.67 23.01
C GLU A 327 -14.73 -3.69 24.12
N LYS A 328 -15.27 -4.86 23.77
CA LYS A 328 -15.79 -5.85 24.75
C LYS A 328 -15.01 -7.16 24.80
N GLY A 329 -14.05 -7.36 23.90
CA GLY A 329 -13.24 -8.58 23.79
C GLY A 329 -13.98 -9.80 23.22
N GLN A 330 -15.24 -9.64 22.81
CA GLN A 330 -16.07 -10.71 22.25
C GLN A 330 -17.07 -10.14 21.25
N TYR A 331 -17.44 -10.94 20.24
CA TYR A 331 -18.49 -10.55 19.29
C TYR A 331 -19.88 -10.63 19.96
N PRO A 332 -20.83 -9.76 19.56
CA PRO A 332 -22.16 -9.78 20.17
C PRO A 332 -22.88 -11.10 19.84
N PRO A 333 -23.69 -11.67 20.74
CA PRO A 333 -24.46 -12.87 20.45
C PRO A 333 -25.56 -12.62 19.39
N ARG A 334 -25.95 -11.36 19.18
CA ARG A 334 -26.98 -10.95 18.21
C ARG A 334 -26.66 -9.58 17.60
N LEU A 335 -27.03 -9.35 16.34
CA LEU A 335 -26.76 -8.08 15.64
C LEU A 335 -27.52 -6.89 16.26
N GLU A 336 -28.64 -7.12 16.95
CA GLU A 336 -29.40 -6.07 17.61
C GLU A 336 -28.62 -5.39 18.74
N GLU A 337 -27.60 -6.05 19.32
CA GLU A 337 -26.74 -5.41 20.31
C GLU A 337 -25.88 -4.29 19.73
N LEU A 338 -25.56 -4.34 18.44
CA LEU A 338 -24.86 -3.26 17.74
C LEU A 338 -25.73 -2.00 17.64
N ILE A 339 -27.06 -2.15 17.66
CA ILE A 339 -27.99 -1.00 17.73
C ILE A 339 -27.97 -0.42 19.14
N THR A 340 -28.02 -1.27 20.17
CA THR A 340 -27.98 -0.84 21.57
C THR A 340 -26.66 -0.13 21.90
N ALA A 341 -25.55 -0.59 21.31
CA ALA A 341 -24.23 0.04 21.38
C ALA A 341 -24.10 1.32 20.53
N LYS A 342 -25.17 1.75 19.84
CA LYS A 342 -25.20 2.89 18.90
C LYS A 342 -24.22 2.78 17.72
N LEU A 343 -23.78 1.57 17.38
CA LEU A 343 -22.87 1.30 16.26
C LEU A 343 -23.62 1.13 14.93
N LEU A 344 -24.90 0.72 14.97
CA LEU A 344 -25.78 0.57 13.79
C LEU A 344 -27.17 1.18 14.02
N ARG A 345 -27.89 1.49 12.94
CA ARG A 345 -29.31 1.85 12.97
C ARG A 345 -30.17 0.64 12.66
N LYS A 346 -31.45 0.67 13.05
CA LYS A 346 -32.41 -0.43 12.78
C LYS A 346 -32.59 -0.71 11.28
N SER A 347 -32.43 0.31 10.43
CA SER A 347 -32.46 0.18 8.97
C SER A 347 -31.31 -0.67 8.42
N ASP A 348 -30.20 -0.76 9.16
CA ASP A 348 -28.95 -1.34 8.66
C ASP A 348 -28.90 -2.86 8.87
N LEU A 349 -29.88 -3.45 9.56
CA LEU A 349 -29.98 -4.90 9.78
C LEU A 349 -30.67 -5.65 8.64
N PHE A 350 -31.23 -4.93 7.67
CA PHE A 350 -32.01 -5.50 6.58
C PHE A 350 -31.34 -5.19 5.24
N TYR A 351 -31.32 -6.16 4.35
CA TYR A 351 -30.98 -5.98 2.94
C TYR A 351 -32.23 -6.20 2.07
N ARG A 352 -32.25 -5.60 0.87
CA ARG A 352 -33.21 -5.79 -0.25
C ARG A 352 -34.63 -6.30 0.14
N GLU A 353 -35.64 -5.44 0.00
CA GLU A 353 -37.05 -5.74 0.35
C GLU A 353 -37.30 -6.09 1.84
N GLY A 354 -36.34 -5.84 2.73
CA GLY A 354 -36.53 -5.99 4.18
C GLY A 354 -36.14 -7.37 4.73
N ALA A 355 -35.31 -8.14 4.03
CA ALA A 355 -34.77 -9.41 4.52
C ALA A 355 -33.63 -9.17 5.52
N PRO A 356 -33.64 -9.78 6.72
CA PRO A 356 -32.58 -9.57 7.71
C PRO A 356 -31.30 -10.31 7.34
N TYR A 357 -30.14 -9.74 7.68
CA TYR A 357 -28.86 -10.44 7.57
C TYR A 357 -28.80 -11.63 8.53
N GLN A 358 -28.27 -12.76 8.06
CA GLN A 358 -28.08 -13.95 8.90
C GLN A 358 -26.73 -13.86 9.61
N TYR A 359 -26.77 -13.93 10.92
CA TYR A 359 -25.59 -13.87 11.79
C TYR A 359 -25.50 -15.13 12.65
N GLU A 360 -24.37 -15.82 12.56
CA GLU A 360 -24.04 -16.97 13.40
C GLU A 360 -22.68 -16.78 14.05
N LEU A 361 -22.57 -17.10 15.34
CA LEU A 361 -21.31 -17.11 16.08
C LEU A 361 -20.89 -18.56 16.32
N LYS A 362 -19.70 -18.95 15.83
CA LYS A 362 -19.10 -20.28 16.06
C LYS A 362 -17.63 -20.14 16.43
N ASP A 363 -17.23 -20.75 17.54
CA ASP A 363 -15.83 -20.83 18.00
C ASP A 363 -15.08 -19.48 17.99
N GLY A 364 -15.75 -18.42 18.46
CA GLY A 364 -15.18 -17.07 18.53
C GLY A 364 -15.09 -16.34 17.18
N LYS A 365 -15.59 -16.93 16.09
CA LYS A 365 -15.68 -16.32 14.77
C LYS A 365 -17.14 -16.10 14.39
N TYR A 366 -17.43 -15.00 13.70
CA TYR A 366 -18.77 -14.73 13.18
C TYR A 366 -18.88 -15.11 11.70
N LEU A 367 -20.05 -15.59 11.32
CA LEU A 367 -20.47 -15.82 9.94
C LEU A 367 -21.63 -14.87 9.67
N LEU A 368 -21.42 -13.95 8.73
CA LEU A 368 -22.44 -13.03 8.24
C LEU A 368 -22.81 -13.41 6.81
N LYS A 369 -24.06 -13.83 6.60
CA LYS A 369 -24.62 -14.18 5.29
C LYS A 369 -25.75 -13.21 4.92
N HIS A 370 -25.87 -12.93 3.62
CA HIS A 370 -27.01 -12.23 3.02
C HIS A 370 -27.97 -13.27 2.44
#